data_AF-A0A6L5QUR3-F1
#
_entry.id   AF-A0A6L5QUR3-F1
#
_cell.length_a   1.000
_cell.length_b   1.000
_cell.length_c   1.000
_cell.angle_alpha   90.00
_cell.angle_beta   90.00
_cell.angle_gamma   90.00
#
_symmetry.space_group_name_H-M   'P 1'
#
loop_
_entity.id
_entity.type
_entity.pdbx_description
1 polymer ?
#
loop_
_entity_poly.entity_id
_entity_poly.type
_entity_poly.pdbx_seq_one_letter_code
_entity_poly.pdbx_strand_id
1 'polypeptide(L)'
;MKKIAQLIFTLSLSLSCTSLWSKTYQEQLDYIKSISTHDISKAKALLESLEPKLEKFSTKEKALYYYLQAHSYSIRGFYQEAWELAEKVSDHSNDKDLAARTESLKVSILSHQGKFQQSFMTTYQLLDGLEQLTSNELKMDILLDAVTLHTYSEILDKAQDLALRSMAFINKEKLIKHKCNLSVEMGLLNIRLKKYQKAADYFEQAESECSDKTQASWLLIVKTQKAKILMLNERHEMAEQSYLKVFDELVSFGWSGLLVDTQIRIAELYLKMEAFDKIEAYALPAYQSAKKNNQLNDLSDVSFVLTRFYEESGEHKKAQEFRRVYIKSSNELKSLLQKRRLAYYQAMNIRKELQKSSLVTREE
;
A
#
# COMPACT_ATOMS: atom_id res chain seq x y z
N MET A 1 -49.02 16.75 19.55
CA MET A 1 -47.69 17.37 19.36
C MET A 1 -46.54 16.37 19.19
N LYS A 2 -46.75 15.16 18.63
CA LYS A 2 -45.67 14.15 18.39
C LYS A 2 -45.42 13.83 16.91
N LYS A 3 -46.14 14.45 15.96
CA LYS A 3 -46.04 14.17 14.51
C LYS A 3 -45.26 15.20 13.68
N ILE A 4 -44.84 16.32 14.27
CA ILE A 4 -44.10 17.39 13.55
C ILE A 4 -42.57 17.20 13.69
N ALA A 5 -42.10 16.49 14.71
CA ALA A 5 -40.67 16.24 14.92
C ALA A 5 -40.05 15.20 13.96
N GLN A 6 -40.85 14.39 13.28
CA GLN A 6 -40.36 13.38 12.32
C GLN A 6 -40.20 13.90 10.89
N LEU A 7 -40.72 15.09 10.55
CA LEU A 7 -40.56 15.68 9.21
C LEU A 7 -39.34 16.60 9.07
N ILE A 8 -38.73 17.03 10.18
CA ILE A 8 -37.56 17.92 10.17
C ILE A 8 -36.25 17.12 10.10
N PHE A 9 -36.26 15.84 10.50
CA PHE A 9 -35.06 14.99 10.48
C PHE A 9 -34.75 14.34 9.12
N THR A 10 -35.72 14.32 8.19
CA THR A 10 -35.52 13.81 6.82
C THR A 10 -35.10 14.89 5.82
N LEU A 11 -35.11 16.17 6.19
CA LEU A 11 -34.75 17.28 5.29
C LEU A 11 -33.30 17.77 5.43
N SER A 12 -32.55 17.31 6.44
CA SER A 12 -31.19 17.77 6.72
C SER A 12 -30.07 16.89 6.14
N LEU A 13 -30.39 15.73 5.56
CA LEU A 13 -29.41 14.86 4.89
C LEU A 13 -29.23 15.13 3.38
N SER A 14 -30.06 15.98 2.77
CA SER A 14 -29.99 16.28 1.33
C SER A 14 -29.21 17.55 0.98
N LEU A 15 -28.79 18.35 1.96
CA LEU A 15 -28.17 19.66 1.70
C LEU A 15 -26.63 19.64 1.55
N SER A 16 -25.96 18.53 1.87
CA SER A 16 -24.51 18.42 1.72
C SER A 16 -24.05 17.90 0.36
N CYS A 17 -24.98 17.43 -0.49
CA CYS A 17 -24.64 16.87 -1.81
C CYS A 17 -24.66 17.91 -2.94
N THR A 18 -25.25 19.09 -2.73
CA THR A 18 -25.43 20.11 -3.78
C THR A 18 -24.20 20.98 -4.04
N SER A 19 -23.19 20.99 -3.17
CA SER A 19 -22.00 21.85 -3.31
C SER A 19 -20.89 21.28 -4.21
N LEU A 20 -20.90 19.98 -4.52
CA LEU A 20 -19.95 19.39 -5.48
C LEU A 20 -20.41 19.55 -6.93
N TRP A 21 -21.72 19.66 -7.17
CA TRP A 21 -22.29 19.70 -8.52
C TRP A 21 -22.06 21.04 -9.25
N SER A 22 -21.69 22.09 -8.52
CA SER A 22 -21.25 23.38 -9.10
C SER A 22 -19.77 23.43 -9.44
N LYS A 23 -18.99 22.39 -9.09
CA LYS A 23 -17.55 22.34 -9.35
C LYS A 23 -17.25 21.79 -10.74
N THR A 24 -16.20 22.30 -11.36
CA THR A 24 -15.62 21.75 -12.60
C THR A 24 -15.20 20.29 -12.41
N TYR A 25 -15.07 19.52 -13.49
CA TYR A 25 -14.60 18.13 -13.38
C TYR A 25 -13.18 18.06 -12.81
N GLN A 26 -12.30 18.97 -13.23
CA GLN A 26 -10.98 19.13 -12.64
C GLN A 26 -11.01 19.28 -11.10
N GLU A 27 -11.82 20.20 -10.57
CA GLU A 27 -11.94 20.38 -9.11
C GLU A 27 -12.50 19.14 -8.39
N GLN A 28 -13.40 18.40 -9.04
CA GLN A 28 -13.90 17.13 -8.51
C GLN A 28 -12.81 16.05 -8.49
N LEU A 29 -12.00 15.95 -9.56
CA LEU A 29 -10.88 15.02 -9.64
C LEU A 29 -9.76 15.37 -8.64
N ASP A 30 -9.46 16.66 -8.47
CA ASP A 30 -8.48 17.12 -7.47
C ASP A 30 -8.96 16.83 -6.04
N TYR A 31 -10.26 16.98 -5.79
CA TYR A 31 -10.85 16.55 -4.53
C TYR A 31 -10.72 15.04 -4.32
N ILE A 32 -11.08 14.22 -5.32
CA ILE A 32 -10.91 12.76 -5.26
C ILE A 32 -9.45 12.40 -4.98
N LYS A 33 -8.50 13.03 -5.68
CA LYS A 33 -7.06 12.84 -5.47
C LYS A 33 -6.69 13.10 -4.01
N SER A 34 -7.16 14.21 -3.44
CA SER A 34 -6.87 14.59 -2.05
C SER A 34 -7.40 13.60 -1.01
N ILE A 35 -8.49 12.89 -1.31
CA ILE A 35 -9.12 11.92 -0.40
C ILE A 35 -8.75 10.47 -0.69
N SER A 36 -8.11 10.19 -1.83
CA SER A 36 -7.86 8.82 -2.29
C SER A 36 -7.03 7.96 -1.35
N THR A 37 -6.27 8.58 -0.45
CA THR A 37 -5.41 7.92 0.56
C THR A 37 -5.99 7.93 1.97
N HIS A 38 -7.11 8.62 2.24
CA HIS A 38 -7.71 8.67 3.59
C HIS A 38 -9.21 8.38 3.64
N ASP A 39 -9.88 8.27 2.48
CA ASP A 39 -11.27 7.80 2.37
C ASP A 39 -11.44 7.06 1.03
N ILE A 40 -10.90 5.83 0.98
CA ILE A 40 -10.84 5.01 -0.23
C ILE A 40 -12.25 4.72 -0.77
N SER A 41 -13.21 4.41 0.11
CA SER A 41 -14.59 4.10 -0.27
C SER A 41 -15.27 5.31 -0.91
N LYS A 42 -15.12 6.51 -0.34
CA LYS A 42 -15.69 7.72 -0.91
C LYS A 42 -15.00 8.11 -2.22
N ALA A 43 -13.67 8.02 -2.29
CA ALA A 43 -12.92 8.27 -3.52
C ALA A 43 -13.44 7.39 -4.67
N LYS A 44 -13.61 6.08 -4.40
CA LYS A 44 -14.19 5.13 -5.35
C LYS A 44 -15.60 5.52 -5.79
N ALA A 45 -16.51 5.79 -4.83
CA ALA A 45 -17.88 6.13 -5.14
C ALA A 45 -17.98 7.40 -6.00
N LEU A 46 -17.13 8.39 -5.73
CA LEU A 46 -17.05 9.60 -6.54
C LEU A 46 -16.52 9.33 -7.95
N LEU A 47 -15.48 8.50 -8.10
CA LEU A 47 -14.99 8.08 -9.42
C LEU A 47 -16.09 7.37 -10.23
N GLU A 48 -16.80 6.42 -9.62
CA GLU A 48 -17.92 5.71 -10.28
C GLU A 48 -19.04 6.67 -10.69
N SER A 49 -19.31 7.71 -9.90
CA SER A 49 -20.32 8.72 -10.25
C SER A 49 -19.90 9.63 -11.41
N LEU A 50 -18.60 9.73 -11.70
CA LEU A 50 -18.04 10.52 -12.79
C LEU A 50 -17.95 9.73 -14.10
N GLU A 51 -17.90 8.40 -14.04
CA GLU A 51 -17.73 7.51 -15.20
C GLU A 51 -18.71 7.79 -16.36
N PRO A 52 -20.04 7.97 -16.13
CA PRO A 52 -20.98 8.26 -17.22
C PRO A 52 -20.76 9.61 -17.91
N LYS A 53 -19.93 10.48 -17.32
CA LYS A 53 -19.63 11.84 -17.82
C LYS A 53 -18.28 11.92 -18.51
N LEU A 54 -17.55 10.81 -18.66
CA LEU A 54 -16.19 10.80 -19.23
C LEU A 54 -16.10 11.45 -20.61
N GLU A 55 -17.10 11.29 -21.47
CA GLU A 55 -17.06 11.92 -22.80
C GLU A 55 -17.11 13.45 -22.77
N LYS A 56 -17.48 14.05 -21.63
CA LYS A 56 -17.47 15.51 -21.42
C LYS A 56 -16.15 16.01 -20.85
N PHE A 57 -15.23 15.11 -20.49
CA PHE A 57 -13.95 15.49 -19.89
C PHE A 57 -13.00 15.96 -20.98
N SER A 58 -12.20 16.98 -20.68
CA SER A 58 -11.02 17.31 -21.46
C SER A 58 -10.00 16.16 -21.44
N THR A 59 -9.03 16.16 -22.36
CA THR A 59 -7.98 15.14 -22.42
C THR A 59 -7.21 15.02 -21.10
N LYS A 60 -6.88 16.16 -20.46
CA LYS A 60 -6.20 16.20 -19.16
C LYS A 60 -7.06 15.59 -18.04
N GLU A 61 -8.35 15.91 -18.01
CA GLU A 61 -9.28 15.37 -17.03
C GLU A 61 -9.49 13.86 -17.23
N LYS A 62 -9.58 13.37 -18.48
CA LYS A 62 -9.62 11.94 -18.80
C LYS A 62 -8.36 11.22 -18.28
N ALA A 63 -7.17 11.79 -18.53
CA ALA A 63 -5.91 11.21 -18.04
C ALA A 63 -5.85 11.13 -16.51
N LEU A 64 -6.22 12.22 -15.82
CA LEU A 64 -6.25 12.24 -14.35
C LEU A 64 -7.30 11.26 -13.79
N TYR A 65 -8.47 11.16 -14.42
CA TYR A 65 -9.48 10.17 -14.07
C TYR A 65 -8.93 8.74 -14.17
N TYR A 66 -8.33 8.37 -15.31
CA TYR A 66 -7.77 7.04 -15.50
C TYR A 66 -6.67 6.72 -14.50
N TYR A 67 -5.80 7.69 -14.19
CA TYR A 67 -4.81 7.53 -13.13
C TYR A 67 -5.45 7.25 -11.76
N LEU A 68 -6.46 8.04 -11.36
CA LEU A 68 -7.14 7.87 -10.07
C LEU A 68 -7.91 6.56 -9.99
N GLN A 69 -8.53 6.13 -11.09
CA GLN A 69 -9.20 4.85 -11.20
C GLN A 69 -8.20 3.70 -11.11
N ALA A 70 -7.08 3.76 -11.83
CA ALA A 70 -5.98 2.79 -11.75
C ALA A 70 -5.44 2.67 -10.32
N HIS A 71 -5.20 3.78 -9.64
CA HIS A 71 -4.77 3.82 -8.25
C HIS A 71 -5.79 3.14 -7.31
N SER A 72 -7.09 3.43 -7.49
CA SER A 72 -8.17 2.80 -6.72
C SER A 72 -8.23 1.28 -6.92
N TYR A 73 -8.11 0.79 -8.16
CA TYR A 73 -8.04 -0.64 -8.46
C TYR A 73 -6.78 -1.29 -7.87
N SER A 74 -5.63 -0.61 -7.95
CA SER A 74 -4.36 -1.11 -7.40
C SER A 74 -4.41 -1.31 -5.89
N ILE A 75 -4.93 -0.34 -5.12
CA ILE A 75 -5.07 -0.45 -3.65
C ILE A 75 -5.97 -1.64 -3.25
N ARG A 76 -6.94 -1.98 -4.10
CA ARG A 76 -7.88 -3.08 -3.87
C ARG A 76 -7.37 -4.44 -4.39
N GLY A 77 -6.19 -4.48 -4.99
CA GLY A 77 -5.55 -5.71 -5.50
C GLY A 77 -5.95 -6.11 -6.93
N PHE A 78 -6.71 -5.28 -7.64
CA PHE A 78 -7.12 -5.52 -9.03
C PHE A 78 -6.03 -5.01 -10.00
N TYR A 79 -4.87 -5.67 -9.95
CA TYR A 79 -3.66 -5.18 -10.62
C TYR A 79 -3.75 -5.20 -12.15
N GLN A 80 -4.53 -6.09 -12.74
CA GLN A 80 -4.69 -6.17 -14.19
C GLN A 80 -5.52 -4.99 -14.72
N GLU A 81 -6.66 -4.72 -14.08
CA GLU A 81 -7.54 -3.60 -14.39
C GLU A 81 -6.82 -2.27 -14.14
N ALA A 82 -6.05 -2.20 -13.04
CA ALA A 82 -5.20 -1.05 -12.76
C ALA A 82 -4.15 -0.81 -13.85
N TRP A 83 -3.52 -1.87 -14.37
CA TRP A 83 -2.56 -1.77 -15.48
C TRP A 83 -3.20 -1.19 -16.75
N GLU A 84 -4.34 -1.76 -17.16
CA GLU A 84 -5.06 -1.33 -18.36
C GLU A 84 -5.49 0.14 -18.29
N LEU A 85 -5.88 0.61 -17.10
CA LEU A 85 -6.21 2.02 -16.87
C LEU A 85 -4.97 2.92 -16.85
N ALA A 86 -3.86 2.45 -16.28
CA ALA A 86 -2.60 3.21 -16.27
C ALA A 86 -2.04 3.40 -17.69
N GLU A 87 -2.17 2.41 -18.57
CA GLU A 87 -1.77 2.52 -19.99
C GLU A 87 -2.57 3.60 -20.75
N LYS A 88 -3.86 3.79 -20.40
CA LYS A 88 -4.68 4.85 -21.01
C LYS A 88 -4.23 6.26 -20.65
N VAL A 89 -3.45 6.45 -19.58
CA VAL A 89 -2.99 7.78 -19.17
C VAL A 89 -1.99 8.35 -20.19
N SER A 90 -1.07 7.50 -20.69
CA SER A 90 -0.08 7.88 -21.71
C SER A 90 -0.74 8.32 -23.02
N ASP A 91 -1.88 7.75 -23.38
CA ASP A 91 -2.63 8.11 -24.59
C ASP A 91 -3.27 9.51 -24.49
N HIS A 92 -3.41 10.05 -23.28
CA HIS A 92 -4.23 11.23 -23.00
C HIS A 92 -3.47 12.38 -22.30
N SER A 93 -2.16 12.28 -22.06
CA SER A 93 -1.42 13.31 -21.32
C SER A 93 -0.01 13.55 -21.84
N ASN A 94 0.32 14.83 -22.05
CA ASN A 94 1.69 15.33 -22.25
C ASN A 94 2.30 15.91 -20.94
N ASP A 95 1.58 15.81 -19.82
CA ASP A 95 2.06 16.25 -18.51
C ASP A 95 3.10 15.27 -17.97
N LYS A 96 4.36 15.72 -17.89
CA LYS A 96 5.49 14.92 -17.43
C LYS A 96 5.32 14.42 -16.00
N ASP A 97 4.71 15.22 -15.12
CA ASP A 97 4.51 14.85 -13.72
C ASP A 97 3.41 13.79 -13.62
N LEU A 98 2.32 13.91 -14.39
CA LEU A 98 1.29 12.87 -14.44
C LEU A 98 1.83 11.56 -15.06
N ALA A 99 2.64 11.65 -16.11
CA ALA A 99 3.29 10.49 -16.72
C ALA A 99 4.22 9.79 -15.71
N ALA A 100 5.12 10.52 -15.05
CA ALA A 100 6.02 9.94 -14.05
C ALA A 100 5.27 9.35 -12.84
N ARG A 101 4.19 10.01 -12.38
CA ARG A 101 3.32 9.47 -11.32
C ARG A 101 2.62 8.18 -11.75
N THR A 102 2.22 8.08 -13.01
CA THR A 102 1.60 6.86 -13.56
C THR A 102 2.63 5.74 -13.67
N GLU A 103 3.84 6.03 -14.12
CA GLU A 103 4.94 5.05 -14.15
C GLU A 103 5.30 4.57 -12.74
N SER A 104 5.29 5.44 -11.72
CA SER A 104 5.47 5.04 -10.32
C SER A 104 4.37 4.07 -9.86
N LEU A 105 3.11 4.32 -10.22
CA LEU A 105 2.02 3.38 -9.96
C LEU A 105 2.24 2.04 -10.69
N LYS A 106 2.69 2.07 -11.95
CA LYS A 106 3.04 0.87 -12.72
C LYS A 106 4.17 0.07 -12.06
N VAL A 107 5.17 0.70 -11.44
CA VAL A 107 6.21 0.00 -10.67
C VAL A 107 5.60 -0.91 -9.61
N SER A 108 4.62 -0.41 -8.84
CA SER A 108 3.92 -1.20 -7.83
C SER A 108 3.12 -2.33 -8.46
N ILE A 109 2.36 -2.06 -9.53
CA ILE A 109 1.57 -3.06 -10.26
C ILE A 109 2.47 -4.19 -10.79
N LEU A 110 3.58 -3.85 -11.47
CA LEU A 110 4.55 -4.78 -12.02
C LEU A 110 5.16 -5.66 -10.92
N SER A 111 5.51 -5.06 -9.77
CA SER A 111 6.03 -5.80 -8.62
C SER A 111 5.02 -6.83 -8.11
N HIS A 112 3.75 -6.44 -7.96
CA HIS A 112 2.70 -7.38 -7.55
C HIS A 112 2.41 -8.47 -8.58
N GLN A 113 2.52 -8.17 -9.88
CA GLN A 113 2.38 -9.15 -10.97
C GLN A 113 3.61 -10.07 -11.16
N GLY A 114 4.68 -9.90 -10.37
CA GLY A 114 5.90 -10.70 -10.51
C GLY A 114 6.82 -10.27 -11.66
N LYS A 115 6.51 -9.15 -12.33
CA LYS A 115 7.33 -8.54 -13.42
C LYS A 115 8.47 -7.71 -12.83
N PHE A 116 9.27 -8.31 -11.97
CA PHE A 116 10.24 -7.61 -11.12
C PHE A 116 11.32 -6.85 -11.90
N GLN A 117 11.82 -7.42 -13.00
CA GLN A 117 12.88 -6.76 -13.79
C GLN A 117 12.37 -5.45 -14.39
N GLN A 118 11.15 -5.46 -14.94
CA GLN A 118 10.50 -4.27 -15.48
C GLN A 118 10.21 -3.25 -14.37
N SER A 119 9.76 -3.69 -13.20
CA SER A 119 9.54 -2.83 -12.02
C SER A 119 10.84 -2.11 -11.60
N PHE A 120 11.96 -2.82 -11.48
CA PHE A 120 13.26 -2.19 -11.18
C PHE A 120 13.77 -1.28 -12.29
N MET A 121 13.66 -1.70 -13.56
CA MET A 121 14.06 -0.86 -14.70
C MET A 121 13.29 0.47 -14.71
N THR A 122 11.96 0.40 -14.55
CA THR A 122 11.09 1.58 -14.52
C THR A 122 11.43 2.47 -13.32
N THR A 123 11.67 1.86 -12.14
CA THR A 123 12.11 2.60 -10.94
C THR A 123 13.41 3.35 -11.21
N TYR A 124 14.40 2.73 -11.87
CA TYR A 124 15.65 3.40 -12.18
C TYR A 124 15.50 4.51 -13.21
N GLN A 125 14.66 4.33 -14.23
CA GLN A 125 14.35 5.39 -15.19
C GLN A 125 13.73 6.60 -14.49
N LEU A 126 12.80 6.37 -13.55
CA LEU A 126 12.21 7.43 -12.73
C LEU A 126 13.24 8.12 -11.84
N LEU A 127 14.12 7.35 -11.18
CA LEU A 127 15.19 7.89 -10.35
C LEU A 127 16.21 8.72 -11.14
N ASP A 128 16.52 8.31 -12.38
CA ASP A 128 17.44 9.03 -13.28
C ASP A 128 16.79 10.30 -13.87
N GLY A 129 15.46 10.30 -13.99
CA GLY A 129 14.66 11.42 -14.49
C GLY A 129 14.21 12.43 -13.43
N LEU A 130 14.55 12.27 -12.15
CA LEU A 130 14.02 13.11 -11.06
C LEU A 130 14.20 14.62 -11.29
N GLU A 131 15.35 15.04 -11.81
CA GLU A 131 15.64 16.46 -12.06
C GLU A 131 14.77 17.09 -13.15
N GLN A 132 14.16 16.26 -14.02
CA GLN A 132 13.29 16.72 -15.09
C GLN A 132 11.84 16.96 -14.63
N LEU A 133 11.49 16.52 -13.42
CA LEU A 133 10.16 16.69 -12.86
C LEU A 133 10.00 18.06 -12.21
N THR A 134 8.80 18.62 -12.28
CA THR A 134 8.53 19.95 -11.72
C THR A 134 8.11 19.88 -10.25
N SER A 135 7.35 18.86 -9.86
CA SER A 135 6.87 18.69 -8.50
C SER A 135 7.90 18.02 -7.59
N ASN A 136 8.39 18.76 -6.59
CA ASN A 136 9.21 18.19 -5.52
C ASN A 136 8.46 17.14 -4.69
N GLU A 137 7.13 17.28 -4.53
CA GLU A 137 6.31 16.25 -3.88
C GLU A 137 6.36 14.94 -4.67
N LEU A 138 6.23 15.00 -6.01
CA LEU A 138 6.33 13.81 -6.85
C LEU A 138 7.74 13.19 -6.83
N LYS A 139 8.80 14.01 -6.85
CA LYS A 139 10.17 13.50 -6.71
C LYS A 139 10.33 12.70 -5.41
N MET A 140 9.70 13.18 -4.33
CA MET A 140 9.68 12.49 -3.05
C MET A 140 8.82 11.22 -3.08
N ASP A 141 7.62 11.26 -3.67
CA ASP A 141 6.79 10.06 -3.86
C ASP A 141 7.59 8.94 -4.56
N ILE A 142 8.31 9.25 -5.65
CA ILE A 142 9.15 8.28 -6.38
C ILE A 142 10.30 7.72 -5.52
N LEU A 143 10.95 8.58 -4.72
CA LEU A 143 12.00 8.14 -3.82
C LEU A 143 11.47 7.19 -2.75
N LEU A 144 10.30 7.47 -2.19
CA LEU A 144 9.64 6.59 -1.20
C LEU A 144 9.21 5.27 -1.83
N ASP A 145 8.57 5.29 -3.01
CA ASP A 145 8.20 4.07 -3.73
C ASP A 145 9.43 3.18 -4.00
N ALA A 146 10.58 3.80 -4.30
CA ALA A 146 11.84 3.08 -4.44
C ALA A 146 12.32 2.48 -3.10
N VAL A 147 12.21 3.19 -1.96
CA VAL A 147 12.50 2.63 -0.63
C VAL A 147 11.63 1.40 -0.37
N THR A 148 10.33 1.52 -0.61
CA THR A 148 9.34 0.44 -0.44
C THR A 148 9.72 -0.77 -1.28
N LEU A 149 9.95 -0.59 -2.60
CA LEU A 149 10.31 -1.68 -3.51
C LEU A 149 11.57 -2.44 -3.07
N HIS A 150 12.62 -1.72 -2.69
CA HIS A 150 13.87 -2.35 -2.26
C HIS A 150 13.73 -3.04 -0.90
N THR A 151 12.91 -2.50 0.01
CA THR A 151 12.60 -3.12 1.31
C THR A 151 11.87 -4.45 1.11
N TYR A 152 10.81 -4.48 0.29
CA TYR A 152 10.05 -5.70 -0.02
C TYR A 152 10.80 -6.72 -0.88
N SER A 153 11.91 -6.31 -1.49
CA SER A 153 12.81 -7.18 -2.26
C SER A 153 14.01 -7.66 -1.43
N GLU A 154 14.07 -7.30 -0.15
CA GLU A 154 15.17 -7.58 0.78
C GLU A 154 16.54 -7.12 0.25
N ILE A 155 16.58 -5.95 -0.40
CA ILE A 155 17.80 -5.26 -0.81
C ILE A 155 18.01 -4.10 0.16
N LEU A 156 18.23 -4.46 1.43
CA LEU A 156 18.05 -3.56 2.57
C LEU A 156 19.06 -2.41 2.59
N ASP A 157 20.30 -2.64 2.13
CA ASP A 157 21.32 -1.59 2.04
C ASP A 157 20.90 -0.49 1.07
N LYS A 158 20.31 -0.88 -0.08
CA LYS A 158 19.84 0.10 -1.07
C LYS A 158 18.60 0.83 -0.59
N ALA A 159 17.68 0.13 0.08
CA ALA A 159 16.53 0.76 0.71
C ALA A 159 16.98 1.80 1.75
N GLN A 160 17.98 1.48 2.57
CA GLN A 160 18.53 2.40 3.56
C GLN A 160 19.19 3.63 2.92
N ASP A 161 20.01 3.44 1.87
CA ASP A 161 20.60 4.55 1.09
C ASP A 161 19.51 5.49 0.55
N LEU A 162 18.48 4.93 -0.09
CA LEU A 162 17.36 5.71 -0.63
C LEU A 162 16.59 6.44 0.46
N ALA A 163 16.39 5.83 1.63
CA ALA A 163 15.67 6.44 2.74
C ALA A 163 16.48 7.61 3.37
N LEU A 164 17.80 7.49 3.44
CA LEU A 164 18.66 8.59 3.89
C LEU A 164 18.66 9.75 2.88
N ARG A 165 18.73 9.45 1.57
CA ARG A 165 18.58 10.45 0.51
C ARG A 165 17.22 11.14 0.57
N SER A 166 16.16 10.38 0.83
CA SER A 166 14.80 10.87 1.04
C SER A 166 14.74 11.87 2.20
N MET A 167 15.32 11.51 3.34
CA MET A 167 15.39 12.40 4.51
C MET A 167 16.11 13.71 4.20
N ALA A 168 17.26 13.65 3.53
CA ALA A 168 18.02 14.82 3.11
C ALA A 168 17.20 15.71 2.17
N PHE A 169 16.48 15.11 1.21
CA PHE A 169 15.63 15.82 0.27
C PHE A 169 14.43 16.50 0.96
N ILE A 170 13.74 15.82 1.87
CA ILE A 170 12.64 16.38 2.67
C ILE A 170 13.10 17.61 3.45
N ASN A 171 14.26 17.53 4.09
CA ASN A 171 14.80 18.63 4.89
C ASN A 171 15.19 19.83 4.02
N LYS A 172 15.81 19.58 2.86
CA LYS A 172 16.19 20.62 1.90
C LYS A 172 14.97 21.35 1.33
N GLU A 173 14.00 20.59 0.84
CA GLU A 173 12.82 21.12 0.13
C GLU A 173 11.63 21.44 1.07
N LYS A 174 11.80 21.24 2.38
CA LYS A 174 10.80 21.50 3.44
C LYS A 174 9.47 20.75 3.20
N LEU A 175 9.55 19.51 2.73
CA LEU A 175 8.38 18.68 2.40
C LEU A 175 7.76 18.02 3.64
N ILE A 176 7.24 18.83 4.56
CA ILE A 176 6.78 18.38 5.90
C ILE A 176 5.81 17.20 5.82
N LYS A 177 4.87 17.20 4.86
CA LYS A 177 3.90 16.11 4.67
C LYS A 177 4.56 14.74 4.46
N HIS A 178 5.72 14.69 3.82
CA HIS A 178 6.41 13.44 3.49
C HIS A 178 7.19 12.87 4.68
N LYS A 179 7.36 13.63 5.77
CA LYS A 179 8.03 13.14 6.98
C LYS A 179 7.30 11.92 7.56
N CYS A 180 5.98 12.02 7.71
CA CYS A 180 5.11 10.91 8.10
C CYS A 180 5.39 9.65 7.26
N ASN A 181 5.27 9.73 5.94
CA ASN A 181 5.48 8.58 5.05
C ASN A 181 6.89 8.00 5.19
N LEU A 182 7.93 8.84 5.23
CA LEU A 182 9.30 8.38 5.41
C LEU A 182 9.51 7.70 6.77
N SER A 183 8.95 8.24 7.84
CA SER A 183 9.01 7.65 9.18
C SER A 183 8.34 6.28 9.21
N VAL A 184 7.19 6.11 8.53
CA VAL A 184 6.57 4.79 8.35
C VAL A 184 7.49 3.82 7.60
N GLU A 185 8.03 4.23 6.45
CA GLU A 185 8.94 3.41 5.64
C GLU A 185 10.23 3.04 6.41
N MET A 186 10.77 3.96 7.20
CA MET A 186 11.92 3.70 8.07
C MET A 186 11.56 2.71 9.17
N GLY A 187 10.37 2.79 9.77
CA GLY A 187 9.86 1.80 10.72
C GLY A 187 9.77 0.41 10.09
N LEU A 188 9.15 0.30 8.91
CA LEU A 188 9.02 -0.94 8.16
C LEU A 188 10.39 -1.54 7.76
N LEU A 189 11.33 -0.72 7.30
CA LEU A 189 12.71 -1.13 7.00
C LEU A 189 13.41 -1.66 8.26
N ASN A 190 13.25 -1.00 9.41
CA ASN A 190 13.88 -1.45 10.65
C ASN A 190 13.27 -2.74 11.21
N ILE A 191 11.98 -3.02 10.96
CA ILE A 191 11.40 -4.36 11.19
C ILE A 191 12.14 -5.41 10.36
N ARG A 192 12.38 -5.16 9.07
CA ARG A 192 13.12 -6.10 8.20
C ARG A 192 14.55 -6.32 8.64
N LEU A 193 15.19 -5.29 9.18
CA LEU A 193 16.52 -5.35 9.79
C LEU A 193 16.52 -5.98 11.20
N LYS A 194 15.36 -6.40 11.73
CA LYS A 194 15.18 -6.91 13.10
C LYS A 194 15.61 -5.92 14.19
N LYS A 195 15.54 -4.62 13.91
CA LYS A 195 15.84 -3.51 14.84
C LYS A 195 14.53 -2.97 15.44
N TYR A 196 13.83 -3.80 16.21
CA TYR A 196 12.45 -3.51 16.64
C TYR A 196 12.29 -2.25 17.49
N GLN A 197 13.25 -1.96 18.38
CA GLN A 197 13.21 -0.70 19.15
C GLN A 197 13.29 0.52 18.23
N LYS A 198 14.26 0.52 17.30
CA LYS A 198 14.39 1.60 16.32
C LYS A 198 13.17 1.73 15.41
N ALA A 199 12.53 0.60 15.08
CA ALA A 199 11.27 0.62 14.36
C ALA A 199 10.16 1.29 15.18
N ALA A 200 10.06 0.99 16.48
CA ALA A 200 9.12 1.63 17.40
C ALA A 200 9.34 3.15 17.46
N ASP A 201 10.59 3.60 17.60
CA ASP A 201 10.94 5.02 17.64
C ASP A 201 10.46 5.76 16.37
N TYR A 202 10.65 5.15 15.18
CA TYR A 202 10.16 5.72 13.93
C TYR A 202 8.63 5.73 13.81
N PHE A 203 7.96 4.73 14.37
CA PHE A 203 6.50 4.70 14.40
C PHE A 203 5.92 5.73 15.37
N GLU A 204 6.57 5.99 16.50
CA GLU A 204 6.22 7.11 17.38
C GLU A 204 6.42 8.45 16.68
N GLN A 205 7.54 8.62 15.96
CA GLN A 205 7.76 9.79 15.12
C GLN A 205 6.66 9.94 14.06
N ALA A 206 6.31 8.85 13.35
CA ALA A 206 5.24 8.86 12.37
C ALA A 206 3.89 9.28 12.99
N GLU A 207 3.50 8.78 14.16
CA GLU A 207 2.27 9.22 14.84
C GLU A 207 2.25 10.73 15.09
N SER A 208 3.39 11.33 15.44
CA SER A 208 3.48 12.77 15.67
C SER A 208 3.46 13.60 14.37
N GLU A 209 3.91 13.02 13.26
CA GLU A 209 4.04 13.70 11.97
C GLU A 209 2.83 13.53 11.06
N CYS A 210 2.12 12.40 11.18
CA CYS A 210 0.94 12.10 10.39
C CYS A 210 -0.28 12.83 10.95
N SER A 211 -1.11 13.39 10.05
CA SER A 211 -2.41 13.96 10.42
C SER A 211 -3.56 13.01 10.09
N ASP A 212 -4.46 12.78 11.05
CA ASP A 212 -5.69 11.99 10.88
C ASP A 212 -6.54 12.42 9.67
N LYS A 213 -6.47 13.70 9.25
CA LYS A 213 -7.31 14.23 8.18
C LYS A 213 -6.79 13.93 6.77
N THR A 214 -5.49 13.66 6.60
CA THR A 214 -4.88 13.53 5.26
C THR A 214 -4.05 12.27 5.10
N GLN A 215 -3.68 11.61 6.19
CA GLN A 215 -2.74 10.48 6.21
C GLN A 215 -3.27 9.32 7.09
N ALA A 216 -4.60 9.18 7.16
CA ALA A 216 -5.24 8.14 7.98
C ALA A 216 -4.76 6.72 7.64
N SER A 217 -4.54 6.40 6.35
CA SER A 217 -3.99 5.11 5.92
C SER A 217 -2.62 4.81 6.54
N TRP A 218 -1.72 5.79 6.55
CA TRP A 218 -0.40 5.66 7.17
C TRP A 218 -0.51 5.44 8.68
N LEU A 219 -1.41 6.14 9.36
CA LEU A 219 -1.65 5.92 10.79
C LEU A 219 -2.19 4.53 11.09
N LEU A 220 -3.04 3.96 10.23
CA LEU A 220 -3.50 2.57 10.38
C LEU A 220 -2.32 1.59 10.26
N ILE A 221 -1.41 1.79 9.30
CA ILE A 221 -0.18 0.99 9.19
C ILE A 221 0.62 1.10 10.49
N VAL A 222 0.84 2.33 10.99
CA VAL A 222 1.62 2.57 12.21
C VAL A 222 1.00 1.84 13.41
N LYS A 223 -0.30 1.97 13.62
CA LYS A 223 -1.02 1.29 14.72
C LYS A 223 -0.86 -0.23 14.62
N THR A 224 -1.06 -0.81 13.43
CA THR A 224 -0.88 -2.26 13.21
C THR A 224 0.55 -2.70 13.48
N GLN A 225 1.56 -1.97 13.00
CA GLN A 225 2.97 -2.34 13.23
C GLN A 225 3.42 -2.15 14.67
N LYS A 226 2.91 -1.14 15.40
CA LYS A 226 3.16 -1.01 16.85
C LYS A 226 2.56 -2.17 17.63
N ALA A 227 1.34 -2.61 17.30
CA ALA A 227 0.74 -3.81 17.88
C ALA A 227 1.59 -5.07 17.60
N LYS A 228 2.15 -5.17 16.40
CA LYS A 228 3.12 -6.23 16.07
C LYS A 228 4.37 -6.20 16.92
N ILE A 229 4.95 -5.03 17.14
CA ILE A 229 6.12 -4.88 18.01
C ILE A 229 5.79 -5.27 19.45
N LEU A 230 4.60 -4.89 19.97
CA LEU A 230 4.13 -5.33 21.28
C LEU A 230 4.04 -6.87 21.36
N MET A 231 3.47 -7.51 20.35
CA MET A 231 3.41 -8.98 20.26
C MET A 231 4.81 -9.62 20.21
N LEU A 232 5.74 -9.05 19.44
CA LEU A 232 7.12 -9.55 19.34
C LEU A 232 7.91 -9.40 20.63
N ASN A 233 7.55 -8.43 21.47
CA ASN A 233 8.12 -8.19 22.79
C ASN A 233 7.35 -8.88 23.93
N GLU A 234 6.53 -9.90 23.61
CA GLU A 234 5.76 -10.71 24.57
C GLU A 234 4.74 -9.90 25.41
N ARG A 235 4.37 -8.69 24.98
CA ARG A 235 3.34 -7.86 25.63
C ARG A 235 1.96 -8.18 25.04
N HIS A 236 1.55 -9.44 25.16
CA HIS A 236 0.40 -10.00 24.43
C HIS A 236 -0.93 -9.28 24.69
N GLU A 237 -1.27 -8.98 25.95
CA GLU A 237 -2.53 -8.30 26.29
C GLU A 237 -2.63 -6.89 25.65
N MET A 238 -1.51 -6.15 25.66
CA MET A 238 -1.47 -4.82 25.04
C MET A 238 -1.49 -4.92 23.51
N ALA A 239 -0.89 -5.96 22.95
CA ALA A 239 -1.00 -6.25 21.52
C ALA A 239 -2.45 -6.58 21.14
N GLU A 240 -3.17 -7.37 21.95
CA GLU A 240 -4.59 -7.73 21.71
C GLU A 240 -5.44 -6.46 21.67
N GLN A 241 -5.36 -5.63 22.71
CA GLN A 241 -6.10 -4.36 22.78
C GLN A 241 -5.80 -3.45 21.58
N SER A 242 -4.52 -3.35 21.20
CA SER A 242 -4.10 -2.50 20.08
C SER A 242 -4.61 -3.04 18.74
N TYR A 243 -4.53 -4.35 18.52
CA TYR A 243 -5.00 -4.98 17.30
C TYR A 243 -6.52 -4.92 17.14
N LEU A 244 -7.28 -5.17 18.21
CA LEU A 244 -8.75 -5.10 18.15
C LEU A 244 -9.23 -3.68 17.84
N LYS A 245 -8.59 -2.66 18.43
CA LYS A 245 -8.90 -1.26 18.13
C LYS A 245 -8.64 -0.93 16.65
N VAL A 246 -7.46 -1.27 16.12
CA VAL A 246 -7.15 -0.97 14.71
C VAL A 246 -7.99 -1.81 13.74
N PHE A 247 -8.39 -3.02 14.13
CA PHE A 247 -9.29 -3.87 13.35
C PHE A 247 -10.64 -3.19 13.11
N ASP A 248 -11.28 -2.63 14.14
CA ASP A 248 -12.56 -1.90 14.00
C ASP A 248 -12.42 -0.66 13.11
N GLU A 249 -11.32 0.07 13.25
CA GLU A 249 -10.98 1.20 12.38
C GLU A 249 -10.81 0.75 10.92
N LEU A 250 -10.14 -0.38 10.66
CA LEU A 250 -9.90 -0.93 9.33
C LEU A 250 -11.16 -1.44 8.64
N VAL A 251 -12.07 -2.07 9.39
CA VAL A 251 -13.38 -2.49 8.88
C VAL A 251 -14.15 -1.27 8.36
N SER A 252 -14.14 -0.18 9.13
CA SER A 252 -14.80 1.06 8.76
C SER A 252 -14.10 1.76 7.58
N PHE A 253 -12.78 1.70 7.53
CA PHE A 253 -11.96 2.34 6.50
C PHE A 253 -12.03 1.64 5.13
N GLY A 254 -12.25 0.31 5.11
CA GLY A 254 -12.44 -0.46 3.88
C GLY A 254 -11.15 -0.91 3.18
N TRP A 255 -10.00 -0.91 3.87
CA TRP A 255 -8.74 -1.38 3.32
C TRP A 255 -8.59 -2.90 3.49
N SER A 256 -9.07 -3.65 2.51
CA SER A 256 -9.11 -5.12 2.55
C SER A 256 -7.75 -5.78 2.81
N GLY A 257 -6.68 -5.31 2.15
CA GLY A 257 -5.34 -5.88 2.31
C GLY A 257 -4.81 -5.76 3.75
N LEU A 258 -4.86 -4.56 4.33
CA LEU A 258 -4.41 -4.33 5.70
C LEU A 258 -5.33 -4.99 6.74
N LEU A 259 -6.63 -5.12 6.43
CA LEU A 259 -7.57 -5.88 7.25
C LEU A 259 -7.19 -7.37 7.32
N VAL A 260 -6.86 -8.00 6.19
CA VAL A 260 -6.41 -9.40 6.14
C VAL A 260 -5.13 -9.59 6.95
N ASP A 261 -4.10 -8.76 6.73
CA ASP A 261 -2.86 -8.85 7.53
C ASP A 261 -3.16 -8.71 9.03
N THR A 262 -4.00 -7.74 9.42
CA THR A 262 -4.38 -7.53 10.82
C THR A 262 -5.11 -8.74 11.42
N GLN A 263 -6.03 -9.37 10.69
CA GLN A 263 -6.70 -10.61 11.13
C GLN A 263 -5.70 -11.75 11.34
N ILE A 264 -4.71 -11.89 10.45
CA ILE A 264 -3.65 -12.90 10.59
C ILE A 264 -2.85 -12.65 11.85
N ARG A 265 -2.46 -11.40 12.13
CA ARG A 265 -1.71 -11.07 13.34
C ARG A 265 -2.51 -11.26 14.63
N ILE A 266 -3.82 -10.99 14.62
CA ILE A 266 -4.71 -11.30 15.75
C ILE A 266 -4.74 -12.83 15.98
N ALA A 267 -4.90 -13.62 14.92
CA ALA A 267 -4.92 -15.07 15.04
C ALA A 267 -3.56 -15.63 15.51
N GLU A 268 -2.45 -15.08 15.03
CA GLU A 268 -1.10 -15.41 15.49
C GLU A 268 -0.91 -15.07 16.97
N LEU A 269 -1.41 -13.92 17.42
CA LEU A 269 -1.39 -13.52 18.82
C LEU A 269 -2.19 -14.49 19.69
N TYR A 270 -3.41 -14.86 19.29
CA TYR A 270 -4.21 -15.83 20.03
C TYR A 270 -3.58 -17.23 20.07
N LEU A 271 -2.87 -17.63 19.02
CA LEU A 271 -2.06 -18.85 19.04
C LEU A 271 -0.96 -18.78 20.11
N LYS A 272 -0.27 -17.64 20.26
CA LYS A 272 0.76 -17.42 21.29
C LYS A 272 0.19 -17.34 22.71
N MET A 273 -1.05 -16.89 22.85
CA MET A 273 -1.77 -16.81 24.12
C MET A 273 -2.52 -18.11 24.47
N GLU A 274 -2.45 -19.13 23.61
CA GLU A 274 -3.23 -20.38 23.74
C GLU A 274 -4.76 -20.15 23.83
N ALA A 275 -5.24 -19.02 23.30
CA ALA A 275 -6.66 -18.66 23.23
C ALA A 275 -7.31 -19.27 21.97
N PHE A 276 -7.31 -20.61 21.90
CA PHE A 276 -7.67 -21.37 20.71
C PHE A 276 -9.12 -21.13 20.23
N ASP A 277 -10.04 -20.83 21.16
CA ASP A 277 -11.46 -20.55 20.88
C ASP A 277 -11.68 -19.31 19.99
N LYS A 278 -10.70 -18.39 19.96
CA LYS A 278 -10.77 -17.15 19.18
C LYS A 278 -10.10 -17.23 17.81
N ILE A 279 -9.26 -18.23 17.55
CA ILE A 279 -8.36 -18.23 16.37
C ILE A 279 -9.14 -18.31 15.06
N GLU A 280 -10.09 -19.24 14.93
CA GLU A 280 -10.82 -19.46 13.68
C GLU A 280 -11.58 -18.22 13.21
N ALA A 281 -12.13 -17.44 14.14
CA ALA A 281 -12.90 -16.23 13.86
C ALA A 281 -12.10 -15.17 13.07
N TYR A 282 -10.78 -15.16 13.20
CA TYR A 282 -9.89 -14.26 12.47
C TYR A 282 -9.13 -14.98 11.34
N ALA A 283 -8.65 -16.20 11.60
CA ALA A 283 -7.82 -16.94 10.64
C ALA A 283 -8.60 -17.42 9.41
N LEU A 284 -9.83 -17.92 9.56
CA LEU A 284 -10.59 -18.46 8.41
C LEU A 284 -11.02 -17.36 7.43
N PRO A 285 -11.57 -16.20 7.86
CA PRO A 285 -11.86 -15.10 6.95
C PRO A 285 -10.61 -14.59 6.22
N ALA A 286 -9.49 -14.45 6.94
CA ALA A 286 -8.22 -14.05 6.34
C ALA A 286 -7.73 -15.07 5.29
N TYR A 287 -7.80 -16.37 5.58
CA TYR A 287 -7.46 -17.43 4.64
C TYR A 287 -8.32 -17.39 3.37
N GLN A 288 -9.65 -17.24 3.52
CA GLN A 288 -10.57 -17.15 2.39
C GLN A 288 -10.26 -15.95 1.50
N SER A 289 -10.03 -14.79 2.11
CA SER A 289 -9.68 -13.56 1.40
C SER A 289 -8.32 -13.69 0.69
N ALA A 290 -7.28 -14.15 1.40
CA ALA A 290 -5.95 -14.31 0.85
C ALA A 290 -5.93 -15.30 -0.32
N LYS A 291 -6.67 -16.41 -0.21
CA LYS A 291 -6.83 -17.40 -1.27
C LYS A 291 -7.57 -16.82 -2.48
N LYS A 292 -8.70 -16.13 -2.27
CA LYS A 292 -9.50 -15.52 -3.34
C LYS A 292 -8.70 -14.48 -4.13
N ASN A 293 -7.88 -13.69 -3.43
CA ASN A 293 -7.12 -12.58 -4.02
C ASN A 293 -5.68 -12.97 -4.37
N ASN A 294 -5.31 -14.25 -4.28
CA ASN A 294 -3.96 -14.75 -4.53
C ASN A 294 -2.85 -14.00 -3.76
N GLN A 295 -3.12 -13.61 -2.52
CA GLN A 295 -2.17 -12.91 -1.65
C GLN A 295 -1.23 -13.93 -1.00
N LEU A 296 -0.17 -14.29 -1.70
CA LEU A 296 0.68 -15.43 -1.34
C LEU A 296 1.36 -15.31 0.03
N ASN A 297 1.80 -14.10 0.43
CA ASN A 297 2.35 -13.83 1.76
C ASN A 297 1.32 -14.16 2.85
N ASP A 298 0.15 -13.54 2.74
CA ASP A 298 -0.94 -13.68 3.70
C ASP A 298 -1.44 -15.13 3.75
N LEU A 299 -1.55 -15.79 2.59
CA LEU A 299 -1.93 -17.20 2.48
C LEU A 299 -0.92 -18.11 3.20
N SER A 300 0.37 -17.81 3.10
CA SER A 300 1.41 -18.55 3.82
C SER A 300 1.29 -18.36 5.32
N ASP A 301 1.24 -17.11 5.79
CA ASP A 301 1.19 -16.80 7.21
C ASP A 301 -0.07 -17.39 7.87
N VAL A 302 -1.25 -17.20 7.26
CA VAL A 302 -2.50 -17.70 7.84
C VAL A 302 -2.61 -19.23 7.79
N SER A 303 -2.06 -19.87 6.75
CA SER A 303 -2.04 -21.34 6.68
C SER A 303 -1.11 -21.93 7.73
N PHE A 304 -0.02 -21.24 8.08
CA PHE A 304 0.82 -21.63 9.20
C PHE A 304 0.06 -21.54 10.53
N VAL A 305 -0.65 -20.44 10.79
CA VAL A 305 -1.48 -20.27 12.00
C VAL A 305 -2.54 -21.36 12.10
N LEU A 306 -3.29 -21.61 11.02
CA LEU A 306 -4.32 -22.67 10.99
C LEU A 306 -3.74 -24.07 11.15
N THR A 307 -2.55 -24.33 10.58
CA THR A 307 -1.85 -25.61 10.80
C THR A 307 -1.60 -25.84 12.29
N ARG A 308 -1.00 -24.86 12.98
CA ARG A 308 -0.69 -24.98 14.40
C ARG A 308 -1.95 -25.11 15.24
N PHE A 309 -2.97 -24.29 14.99
CA PHE A 309 -4.25 -24.37 15.69
C PHE A 309 -4.90 -25.76 15.61
N TYR A 310 -4.99 -26.34 14.41
CA TYR A 310 -5.59 -27.67 14.26
C TYR A 310 -4.70 -28.81 14.75
N GLU A 311 -3.38 -28.62 14.85
CA GLU A 311 -2.49 -29.58 15.52
C GLU A 311 -2.76 -29.62 17.02
N GLU A 312 -2.79 -28.46 17.67
CA GLU A 312 -3.05 -28.34 19.11
C GLU A 312 -4.48 -28.78 19.47
N SER A 313 -5.44 -28.61 18.55
CA SER A 313 -6.83 -29.04 18.73
C SER A 313 -7.08 -30.53 18.41
N GLY A 314 -6.05 -31.30 18.03
CA GLY A 314 -6.18 -32.73 17.68
C GLY A 314 -6.85 -33.00 16.32
N GLU A 315 -7.14 -31.97 15.53
CA GLU A 315 -7.75 -32.06 14.20
C GLU A 315 -6.71 -32.33 13.09
N HIS A 316 -5.96 -33.44 13.23
CA HIS A 316 -4.78 -33.72 12.42
C HIS A 316 -5.02 -33.72 10.90
N LYS A 317 -6.23 -34.07 10.44
CA LYS A 317 -6.58 -34.02 9.00
C LYS A 317 -6.59 -32.58 8.48
N LYS A 318 -7.28 -31.66 9.17
CA LYS A 318 -7.30 -30.23 8.81
C LYS A 318 -5.91 -29.62 8.91
N ALA A 319 -5.17 -29.94 9.97
CA ALA A 319 -3.79 -29.52 10.12
C ALA A 319 -2.93 -29.92 8.91
N GLN A 320 -3.06 -31.17 8.43
CA GLN A 320 -2.32 -31.64 7.26
C GLN A 320 -2.71 -30.88 5.98
N GLU A 321 -3.99 -30.54 5.80
CA GLU A 321 -4.46 -29.75 4.66
C GLU A 321 -3.83 -28.35 4.65
N PHE A 322 -3.92 -27.61 5.75
CA PHE A 322 -3.32 -26.28 5.85
C PHE A 322 -1.79 -26.32 5.78
N ARG A 323 -1.15 -27.37 6.32
CA ARG A 323 0.30 -27.57 6.22
C ARG A 323 0.76 -27.69 4.77
N ARG A 324 0.00 -28.40 3.93
CA ARG A 324 0.29 -28.49 2.49
C ARG A 324 0.20 -27.12 1.81
N VAL A 325 -0.82 -26.33 2.15
CA VAL A 325 -0.96 -24.96 1.61
C VAL A 325 0.23 -24.10 2.05
N TYR A 326 0.57 -24.11 3.35
CA TYR A 326 1.72 -23.37 3.89
C TYR A 326 3.04 -23.74 3.19
N ILE A 327 3.34 -25.03 3.05
CA ILE A 327 4.59 -25.47 2.38
C ILE A 327 4.62 -24.98 0.93
N LYS A 328 3.50 -25.12 0.21
CA LYS A 328 3.41 -24.67 -1.19
C LYS A 328 3.63 -23.16 -1.29
N SER A 329 2.89 -22.35 -0.52
CA SER A 329 2.99 -20.90 -0.58
C SER A 329 4.34 -20.39 -0.09
N SER A 330 4.91 -20.98 0.97
CA SER A 330 6.24 -20.61 1.49
C SER A 330 7.35 -20.88 0.47
N ASN A 331 7.30 -22.02 -0.23
CA ASN A 331 8.27 -22.34 -1.28
C ASN A 331 8.14 -21.38 -2.47
N GLU A 332 6.92 -21.06 -2.87
CA GLU A 332 6.66 -20.09 -3.93
C GLU A 332 7.15 -18.70 -3.55
N LEU A 333 6.96 -18.25 -2.29
CA LEU A 333 7.50 -16.99 -1.78
C LEU A 333 9.03 -16.93 -1.83
N LYS A 334 9.70 -18.01 -1.40
CA LYS A 334 11.16 -18.10 -1.49
C LYS A 334 11.63 -17.98 -2.94
N SER A 335 10.94 -18.65 -3.87
CA SER A 335 11.24 -18.55 -5.30
C SER A 335 11.00 -17.12 -5.84
N LEU A 336 9.90 -16.49 -5.46
CA LEU A 336 9.61 -15.10 -5.85
C LEU A 336 10.63 -14.11 -5.31
N LEU A 337 11.08 -14.28 -4.07
CA LEU A 337 12.12 -13.45 -3.47
C LEU A 337 13.47 -13.62 -4.21
N GLN A 338 13.84 -14.85 -4.56
CA GLN A 338 15.02 -15.11 -5.38
C GLN A 338 14.91 -14.44 -6.75
N LYS A 339 13.74 -14.55 -7.41
CA LYS A 339 13.46 -13.89 -8.69
C LYS A 339 13.53 -12.36 -8.57
N ARG A 340 13.02 -11.76 -7.49
CA ARG A 340 13.12 -10.31 -7.20
C ARG A 340 14.58 -9.87 -7.12
N ARG A 341 15.39 -10.59 -6.33
CA ARG A 341 16.81 -10.28 -6.18
C ARG A 341 17.58 -10.41 -7.49
N LEU A 342 17.33 -11.49 -8.24
CA LEU A 342 17.96 -11.66 -9.56
C LEU A 342 17.57 -10.54 -10.53
N ALA A 343 16.27 -10.18 -10.57
CA ALA A 343 15.75 -9.11 -11.39
C ALA A 343 16.37 -7.74 -11.07
N TYR A 344 16.62 -7.45 -9.78
CA TYR A 344 17.35 -6.26 -9.37
C TYR A 344 18.76 -6.20 -9.99
N TYR A 345 19.53 -7.29 -9.90
CA TYR A 345 20.89 -7.33 -10.46
C TYR A 345 20.88 -7.25 -11.99
N GLN A 346 19.91 -7.89 -12.65
CA GLN A 346 19.72 -7.77 -14.09
C GLN A 346 19.40 -6.34 -14.51
N ALA A 347 18.46 -5.67 -13.84
CA ALA A 347 18.11 -4.28 -14.11
C ALA A 347 19.30 -3.34 -13.88
N MET A 348 20.08 -3.56 -12.82
CA MET A 348 21.32 -2.81 -12.56
C MET A 348 22.35 -2.98 -13.67
N ASN A 349 22.54 -4.19 -14.19
CA ASN A 349 23.47 -4.44 -15.28
C ASN A 349 23.01 -3.76 -16.57
N ILE A 350 21.73 -3.88 -16.93
CA ILE A 350 21.17 -3.21 -18.11
C ILE A 350 21.34 -1.69 -18.00
N ARG A 351 21.03 -1.10 -16.84
CA ARG A 351 21.21 0.32 -16.60
C ARG A 351 22.67 0.77 -16.80
N LYS A 352 23.63 0.00 -16.29
CA LYS A 352 25.07 0.30 -16.48
C LYS A 352 25.47 0.29 -17.95
N GLU A 353 25.00 -0.67 -18.73
CA GLU A 353 25.30 -0.75 -20.16
C GLU A 353 24.67 0.42 -20.94
N LEU A 354 23.43 0.82 -20.61
CA LEU A 354 22.80 2.00 -21.19
C LEU A 354 23.55 3.31 -20.85
N GLN A 355 24.09 3.41 -19.65
CA GLN A 355 24.89 4.58 -19.26
C GLN A 355 26.20 4.63 -20.05
N LYS A 356 26.88 3.50 -20.25
CA LYS A 356 28.10 3.43 -21.08
C LYS A 356 27.83 3.85 -22.52
N SER A 357 26.77 3.34 -23.15
CA SER A 357 26.45 3.68 -24.55
C SER A 357 26.06 5.15 -24.73
N SER A 358 25.42 5.77 -23.73
CA SER A 358 25.09 7.20 -23.75
C SER A 358 26.31 8.13 -23.61
N LEU A 359 27.44 7.63 -23.09
CA LEU A 359 28.69 8.38 -22.99
C LEU A 359 29.45 8.34 -24.32
N VAL A 360 29.53 7.17 -24.96
CA VAL A 360 30.17 7.01 -26.28
C VAL A 360 29.53 7.92 -27.33
N THR A 361 28.20 8.02 -27.35
CA THR A 361 27.45 8.86 -28.30
C THR A 361 27.55 10.37 -28.05
N ARG A 362 28.18 10.82 -26.94
CA ARG A 362 28.43 12.25 -26.68
C ARG A 362 29.86 12.67 -27.01
N GLU A 363 30.75 11.70 -27.22
CA GLU A 363 32.16 11.93 -27.57
C GLU A 363 32.41 11.93 -29.10
N GLU A 364 31.41 11.50 -29.88
CA GLU A 364 31.30 11.65 -31.34
C GLU A 364 30.49 12.91 -31.69
#